data_AF-A0A4Y8R924-F1
#
_entry.id   AF-A0A4Y8R924-F1
#
_cell.length_a   1.000
_cell.length_b   1.000
_cell.length_c   1.000
_cell.angle_alpha   90.00
_cell.angle_beta   90.00
_cell.angle_gamma   90.00
#
_symmetry.space_group_name_H-M   'P 1'
#
loop_
_entity.id
_entity.type
_entity.pdbx_description
1 polymer ?
#
loop_
_entity_poly.entity_id
_entity_poly.type
_entity_poly.pdbx_seq_one_letter_code
_entity_poly.pdbx_strand_id
1 'polypeptide(L)'
;MKLEEWHLGEGDGIQERQLAAEYLPVLEAHRQDDEPDRIERLRRVYAMAQTLFLMVEGRRLPPRIIVAMNDHKGQLAVTFLDREWQTFIEPFFRLAWRSEGEPAEKVVTSVIQ
;
A
#
# COMPACT_ATOMS: atom_id res chain seq x y z
N MET A 1 -14.23 28.00 28.61
CA MET A 1 -13.94 27.63 27.22
C MET A 1 -14.00 26.12 27.15
N LYS A 2 -15.12 25.54 26.68
CA LYS A 2 -15.31 24.09 26.59
C LYS A 2 -14.96 23.68 25.16
N LEU A 3 -14.04 22.73 25.03
CA LEU A 3 -13.71 22.08 23.77
C LEU A 3 -14.97 21.36 23.27
N GLU A 4 -15.42 21.75 22.08
CA GLU A 4 -16.50 21.06 21.38
C GLU A 4 -16.02 19.64 21.06
N GLU A 5 -16.71 18.67 21.65
CA GLU A 5 -16.58 17.25 21.34
C GLU A 5 -16.93 17.04 19.87
N TRP A 6 -15.92 16.69 19.07
CA TRP A 6 -16.11 16.16 17.72
C TRP A 6 -16.75 14.78 17.84
N HIS A 7 -18.07 14.76 17.98
CA HIS A 7 -18.87 13.57 17.73
C HIS A 7 -18.91 13.34 16.21
N LEU A 8 -17.90 12.64 15.71
CA LEU A 8 -18.01 11.94 14.42
C LEU A 8 -19.14 10.91 14.58
N GLY A 9 -20.28 11.21 13.94
CA GLY A 9 -21.44 10.35 13.94
C GLY A 9 -21.09 8.96 13.43
N GLU A 10 -21.62 7.94 14.11
CA GLU A 10 -21.38 6.51 13.87
C GLU A 10 -21.97 5.99 12.54
N GLY A 11 -22.27 6.86 11.57
CA GLY A 11 -22.96 6.54 10.32
C GLY A 11 -22.09 6.46 9.05
N ASP A 12 -20.96 7.16 8.98
CA ASP A 12 -20.18 7.30 7.73
C ASP A 12 -18.98 6.34 7.60
N GLY A 13 -18.53 5.75 8.70
CA GLY A 13 -17.31 4.93 8.70
C GLY A 13 -17.42 3.63 7.90
N ILE A 14 -18.62 3.08 7.70
CA ILE A 14 -18.79 1.80 6.99
C ILE A 14 -18.77 2.02 5.48
N GLN A 15 -19.47 3.05 4.97
CA GLN A 15 -19.49 3.35 3.55
C GLN A 15 -18.13 3.88 3.07
N GLU A 16 -17.44 4.73 3.84
CA GLU A 16 -16.08 5.15 3.50
C GLU A 16 -15.09 3.98 3.53
N ARG A 17 -15.23 3.03 4.47
CA ARG A 17 -14.39 1.81 4.50
C ARG A 17 -14.70 0.86 3.33
N GLN A 18 -15.96 0.73 2.94
CA GLN A 18 -16.36 -0.08 1.79
C GLN A 18 -15.92 0.56 0.47
N LEU A 19 -16.08 1.88 0.33
CA LEU A 19 -15.55 2.64 -0.80
C LEU A 19 -14.02 2.54 -0.84
N ALA A 20 -13.33 2.72 0.29
CA ALA A 20 -11.87 2.52 0.35
C ALA A 20 -11.48 1.09 -0.07
N ALA A 21 -12.24 0.06 0.31
CA ALA A 21 -12.01 -1.31 -0.13
C ALA A 21 -12.14 -1.49 -1.66
N GLU A 22 -12.93 -0.67 -2.36
CA GLU A 22 -13.03 -0.68 -3.83
C GLU A 22 -11.83 -0.01 -4.55
N TYR A 23 -10.96 0.70 -3.81
CA TYR A 23 -9.82 1.43 -4.37
C TYR A 23 -8.47 0.99 -3.79
N LEU A 24 -8.47 0.19 -2.72
CA LEU A 24 -7.26 -0.36 -2.11
C LEU A 24 -6.74 -1.55 -2.94
N PRO A 25 -5.40 -1.71 -3.04
CA PRO A 25 -4.84 -2.89 -3.68
C PRO A 25 -5.24 -4.15 -2.93
N VAL A 26 -5.43 -5.23 -3.67
CA VAL A 26 -5.60 -6.57 -3.09
C VAL A 26 -4.29 -6.94 -2.38
N LEU A 27 -4.36 -7.29 -1.09
CA LEU A 27 -3.20 -7.67 -0.30
C LEU A 27 -3.22 -9.16 0.00
N GLU A 28 -2.19 -9.87 -0.43
CA GLU A 28 -2.05 -11.30 -0.21
C GLU A 28 -0.72 -11.60 0.47
N ALA A 29 -0.73 -12.46 1.48
CA ALA A 29 0.50 -12.94 2.09
C ALA A 29 0.40 -14.46 2.24
N HIS A 30 1.43 -15.17 1.77
CA HIS A 30 1.49 -16.62 1.98
C HIS A 30 1.86 -16.92 3.44
N ARG A 31 0.98 -17.63 4.14
CA ARG A 31 1.23 -18.11 5.52
C ARG A 31 2.47 -19.02 5.55
N GLN A 32 3.49 -18.59 6.27
CA GLN A 32 4.41 -19.49 6.96
C GLN A 32 4.15 -19.34 8.46
N ASP A 33 4.25 -20.44 9.18
CA ASP A 33 3.75 -20.59 10.55
C ASP A 33 4.46 -19.73 11.61
N ASP A 34 5.50 -18.96 11.24
CA ASP A 34 6.40 -18.27 12.18
C ASP A 34 6.45 -16.73 12.05
N GLU A 35 5.74 -16.11 11.10
CA GLU A 35 5.71 -14.63 10.99
C GLU A 35 4.29 -14.07 11.14
N PRO A 36 3.91 -13.62 12.36
CA PRO A 36 2.75 -12.77 12.50
C PRO A 36 2.97 -11.45 11.73
N ASP A 37 1.90 -10.94 11.11
CA ASP A 37 1.77 -9.57 10.61
C ASP A 37 2.33 -9.21 9.21
N ARG A 38 2.53 -10.19 8.30
CA ARG A 38 2.91 -9.88 6.89
C ARG A 38 1.89 -9.04 6.12
N ILE A 39 0.60 -9.23 6.35
CA ILE A 39 -0.44 -8.35 5.76
C ILE A 39 -0.29 -6.91 6.29
N GLU A 40 0.05 -6.75 7.56
CA GLU A 40 0.27 -5.42 8.14
C GLU A 40 1.55 -4.79 7.59
N ARG A 41 2.60 -5.58 7.35
CA ARG A 41 3.78 -5.14 6.60
C ARG A 41 3.41 -4.61 5.22
N LEU A 42 2.59 -5.34 4.45
CA LEU A 42 2.13 -4.87 3.14
C LEU A 42 1.36 -3.54 3.23
N ARG A 43 0.51 -3.36 4.25
CA ARG A 43 -0.19 -2.09 4.49
C ARG A 43 0.76 -0.95 4.80
N ARG A 44 1.75 -1.17 5.68
CA ARG A 44 2.78 -0.16 6.01
C ARG A 44 3.62 0.21 4.79
N VAL A 45 4.01 -0.77 3.99
CA VAL A 45 4.76 -0.56 2.74
C VAL A 45 3.95 0.27 1.77
N TYR A 46 2.66 -0.04 1.60
CA TYR A 46 1.77 0.73 0.73
C TYR A 46 1.60 2.18 1.22
N ALA A 47 1.39 2.38 2.53
CA ALA A 47 1.27 3.71 3.12
C ALA A 47 2.58 4.51 3.01
N MET A 48 3.73 3.87 3.21
CA MET A 48 5.04 4.49 3.07
C MET A 48 5.30 4.89 1.61
N ALA A 49 5.03 4.00 0.65
CA ALA A 49 5.18 4.31 -0.78
C ALA A 49 4.30 5.50 -1.21
N GLN A 50 3.05 5.56 -0.74
CA GLN A 50 2.17 6.71 -0.98
C GLN A 50 2.70 8.00 -0.34
N THR A 51 3.27 7.90 0.87
CA THR A 51 3.84 9.06 1.57
C THR A 51 5.08 9.58 0.82
N LEU A 52 5.97 8.70 0.39
CA LEU A 52 7.13 9.05 -0.42
C LEU A 52 6.72 9.71 -1.74
N PHE A 53 5.73 9.16 -2.43
CA PHE A 53 5.16 9.77 -3.63
C PHE A 53 4.64 11.18 -3.34
N LEU A 54 3.85 11.36 -2.28
CA LEU A 54 3.30 12.66 -1.90
C LEU A 54 4.40 13.69 -1.61
N MET A 55 5.49 13.29 -0.96
CA MET A 55 6.62 14.18 -0.68
C MET A 55 7.34 14.63 -1.95
N VAL A 56 7.48 13.75 -2.94
CA VAL A 56 8.20 14.05 -4.20
C VAL A 56 7.32 14.82 -5.18
N GLU A 57 6.08 14.39 -5.36
CA GLU A 57 5.18 14.91 -6.38
C GLU A 57 4.26 16.03 -5.89
N GLY A 58 4.16 16.23 -4.57
CA GLY A 58 3.26 17.23 -3.98
C GLY A 58 1.76 16.93 -4.20
N ARG A 59 1.41 15.73 -4.65
CA ARG A 59 0.04 15.28 -4.90
C ARG A 59 -0.18 13.85 -4.42
N ARG A 60 -1.45 13.48 -4.22
CA ARG A 60 -1.82 12.10 -3.85
C ARG A 60 -1.67 11.18 -5.07
N LEU A 61 -1.30 9.94 -4.78
CA LEU A 61 -1.27 8.90 -5.80
C LEU A 61 -2.69 8.67 -6.34
N PRO A 62 -2.88 8.56 -7.67
CA PRO A 62 -4.19 8.26 -8.21
C PRO A 62 -4.70 6.89 -7.72
N PRO A 63 -6.03 6.73 -7.55
CA PRO A 63 -6.60 5.46 -7.12
C PRO A 63 -6.39 4.38 -8.19
N ARG A 64 -6.35 3.10 -7.77
CA ARG A 64 -6.26 1.90 -8.64
C ARG A 64 -4.99 1.74 -9.46
N ILE A 65 -3.99 2.59 -9.27
CA ILE A 65 -2.69 2.44 -9.94
C ILE A 65 -1.94 1.20 -9.46
N ILE A 66 -2.03 0.88 -8.17
CA ILE A 66 -1.59 -0.40 -7.63
C ILE A 66 -2.81 -1.28 -7.46
N VAL A 67 -2.75 -2.45 -8.07
CA VAL A 67 -3.86 -3.41 -8.19
C VAL A 67 -3.73 -4.45 -7.10
N ALA A 68 -2.53 -4.98 -6.90
CA ALA A 68 -2.26 -6.02 -5.93
C ALA A 68 -0.85 -5.89 -5.36
N MET A 69 -0.69 -6.33 -4.12
CA MET A 69 0.60 -6.52 -3.48
C MET A 69 0.63 -7.89 -2.81
N ASN A 70 1.70 -8.65 -3.06
CA ASN A 70 1.88 -9.97 -2.47
C ASN A 70 3.22 -10.07 -1.74
N ASP A 71 3.20 -10.66 -0.55
CA ASP A 71 4.40 -11.04 0.20
C ASP A 71 4.58 -12.56 0.17
N HIS A 72 5.57 -13.02 -0.61
CA HIS A 72 5.94 -14.42 -0.69
C HIS A 72 7.37 -14.61 -0.23
N LYS A 73 7.58 -15.25 0.95
CA LYS A 73 8.92 -15.58 1.48
C LYS A 73 9.87 -14.35 1.57
N GLY A 74 9.33 -13.18 1.90
CA GLY A 74 10.11 -11.94 2.03
C GLY A 74 10.38 -11.27 0.69
N GLN A 75 9.71 -11.71 -0.37
CA GLN A 75 9.66 -11.06 -1.67
C GLN A 75 8.37 -10.28 -1.80
N LEU A 76 8.48 -9.00 -2.13
CA LEU A 76 7.32 -8.14 -2.42
C LEU A 76 7.05 -8.18 -3.92
N ALA A 77 5.89 -8.68 -4.32
CA ALA A 77 5.36 -8.50 -5.65
C ALA A 77 4.36 -7.34 -5.67
N VAL A 78 4.49 -6.41 -6.61
CA VAL A 78 3.55 -5.28 -6.79
C VAL A 78 3.03 -5.28 -8.22
N THR A 79 1.71 -5.38 -8.37
CA THR A 79 1.03 -5.35 -9.67
C THR A 79 0.47 -3.95 -9.91
N PHE A 80 0.84 -3.35 -11.05
CA PHE A 80 0.41 -2.04 -11.49
C PHE A 80 -0.65 -2.10 -12.58
N LEU A 81 -1.42 -1.02 -12.72
CA LEU A 81 -2.41 -0.87 -13.78
C LEU A 81 -1.77 -0.70 -15.16
N ASP A 82 -0.72 0.11 -15.27
CA ASP A 82 0.03 0.32 -16.50
C ASP A 82 1.54 0.48 -16.24
N ARG A 83 2.30 0.46 -17.34
CA ARG A 83 3.77 0.49 -17.34
C ARG A 83 4.36 1.85 -17.01
N GLU A 84 3.64 2.93 -17.30
CA GLU A 84 4.10 4.29 -16.98
C GLU A 84 4.20 4.44 -15.47
N TRP A 85 3.12 4.09 -14.77
CA TRP A 85 3.10 4.12 -13.31
C TRP A 85 4.02 3.10 -12.66
N GLN A 86 4.17 1.90 -13.23
CA GLN A 86 5.16 0.93 -12.76
C GLN A 86 6.55 1.56 -12.72
N THR A 87 7.00 2.13 -13.85
CA THR A 87 8.33 2.72 -13.98
C THR A 87 8.54 3.87 -13.00
N PHE A 88 7.48 4.67 -12.80
CA PHE A 88 7.56 5.85 -11.95
C PHE A 88 7.51 5.52 -10.45
N ILE A 89 6.67 4.57 -10.03
CA ILE A 89 6.38 4.33 -8.60
C ILE A 89 7.26 3.21 -8.01
N GLU A 90 7.77 2.29 -8.83
CA GLU A 90 8.61 1.18 -8.37
C GLU A 90 9.74 1.60 -7.40
N PRO A 91 10.49 2.70 -7.62
CA PRO A 91 11.51 3.16 -6.68
C PRO A 91 10.96 3.42 -5.26
N PHE A 92 9.74 3.93 -5.13
CA PHE A 92 9.12 4.18 -3.83
C PHE A 92 8.79 2.88 -3.09
N PHE A 93 8.35 1.84 -3.81
CA PHE A 93 8.14 0.52 -3.22
C PHE A 93 9.45 -0.15 -2.81
N ARG A 94 10.52 -0.01 -3.59
CA ARG A 94 11.85 -0.49 -3.22
C ARG A 94 12.35 0.17 -1.92
N LEU A 95 12.14 1.48 -1.77
CA LEU A 95 12.50 2.20 -0.54
C LEU A 95 11.61 1.81 0.64
N ALA A 96 10.30 1.69 0.43
CA ALA A 96 9.35 1.27 1.46
C ALA A 96 9.66 -0.15 1.96
N TRP A 97 9.94 -1.09 1.06
CA TRP A 97 10.32 -2.46 1.42
C TRP A 97 11.61 -2.50 2.24
N ARG A 98 12.60 -1.69 1.85
CA ARG A 98 13.85 -1.53 2.61
C ARG A 98 13.63 -0.96 4.01
N SER A 99 12.64 -0.09 4.20
CA SER A 99 12.32 0.45 5.53
C SER A 99 11.75 -0.59 6.49
N GLU A 100 11.19 -1.69 5.97
CA GLU A 100 10.75 -2.86 6.75
C GLU A 100 11.88 -3.86 7.02
N GLY A 101 13.13 -3.52 6.69
CA GLY A 101 14.30 -4.36 6.91
C GLY A 101 14.54 -5.42 5.83
N GLU A 102 13.76 -5.42 4.74
CA GLU A 102 13.91 -6.38 3.64
C GLU A 102 14.78 -5.83 2.49
N PRO A 103 15.49 -6.68 1.73
CA PRO A 103 16.32 -6.23 0.60
C PRO A 103 15.49 -5.66 -0.55
N ALA A 104 15.91 -4.53 -1.12
CA ALA A 104 15.19 -3.85 -2.21
C ALA A 104 15.17 -4.68 -3.51
N GLU A 105 16.13 -5.57 -3.70
CA GLU A 105 16.24 -6.49 -4.83
C GLU A 105 15.15 -7.57 -4.81
N LYS A 106 14.49 -7.77 -3.66
CA LYS A 106 13.34 -8.67 -3.52
C LYS A 106 12.00 -8.00 -3.89
N VAL A 107 12.02 -6.79 -4.46
CA VAL A 107 10.82 -6.19 -5.04
C VAL A 107 10.72 -6.61 -6.50
N VAL A 108 9.61 -7.25 -6.86
CA VAL A 108 9.26 -7.61 -8.23
C VAL A 108 8.00 -6.87 -8.64
N THR A 109 8.01 -6.31 -9.84
CA THR A 109 6.89 -5.51 -10.37
C THR A 109 6.31 -6.14 -11.63
N SER A 110 5.01 -6.01 -11.80
CA SER A 110 4.26 -6.49 -12.97
C SER A 110 3.17 -5.50 -13.35
N VAL A 111 2.58 -5.67 -14.54
CA VAL A 111 1.44 -4.89 -15.03
C VAL A 111 0.30 -5.86 -15.33
N ILE A 112 -0.96 -5.46 -15.09
CA ILE A 112 -2.13 -6.25 -15.54
C ILE A 112 -2.02 -6.52 -17.05
N GLN A 113 -2.28 -7.78 -17.45
CA GLN A 113 -2.36 -8.21 -18.85
C GLN A 113 -3.78 -8.09 -19.40
#